data_AF-A0A9Q4BXS7-F1
#
_entry.id   AF-A0A9Q4BXS7-F1
#
_cell.length_a   1.000
_cell.length_b   1.000
_cell.length_c   1.000
_cell.angle_alpha   90.00
_cell.angle_beta   90.00
_cell.angle_gamma   90.00
#
_symmetry.space_group_name_H-M   'P 1'
#
loop_
_entity.id
_entity.type
_entity.pdbx_description
1 polymer ?
#
loop_
_entity_poly.entity_id
_entity_poly.type
_entity_poly.pdbx_seq_one_letter_code
_entity_poly.pdbx_strand_id
1 'polypeptide(L)'
;MSRRPKIRVTSRDKALLRNINKKVSAKKSRIKNKYGMFVDVQTKSIKDFKTRAEFNAYRDQMNSFLNPHNQSYQYHKTKGGAVVTKKEYNETQRALKRINRIKEQETKRLRNKPFMQGKKPTQYTVGEQEKLMGDVRYKDNKPLKNKAEQFKDRESFIEWANKLEKNYKGDWITKRNEDYRDNYIKGLQNVFTAHPERVEMLKQHIERLTLPQFMEFYYSNTIGNIGYIYLPTDQSAKLERIERVFYT
;
A
#
# COMPACT_ATOMS: atom_id res chain seq x y z
N MET A 1 33.00 -24.76 36.81
CA MET A 1 32.40 -24.61 35.46
C MET A 1 33.35 -25.16 34.40
N SER A 2 32.94 -26.16 33.63
CA SER A 2 33.75 -26.79 32.57
C SER A 2 34.05 -25.78 31.45
N ARG A 3 35.33 -25.54 31.16
CA ARG A 3 35.75 -24.73 30.00
C ARG A 3 35.38 -25.48 28.73
N ARG A 4 34.46 -24.92 27.92
CA ARG A 4 34.10 -25.49 26.61
C ARG A 4 35.39 -25.71 25.80
N PRO A 5 35.57 -26.90 25.18
CA PRO A 5 36.79 -27.19 24.44
C PRO A 5 36.95 -26.20 23.28
N LYS A 6 38.15 -25.63 23.16
CA LYS A 6 38.52 -24.81 22.00
C LYS A 6 38.30 -25.61 20.72
N ILE A 7 37.76 -24.97 19.69
CA ILE A 7 37.60 -25.58 18.36
C ILE A 7 38.93 -26.21 17.90
N ARG A 8 38.90 -27.50 17.53
CA ARG A 8 40.04 -28.14 16.85
C ARG A 8 40.10 -27.60 15.43
N VAL A 9 41.00 -26.67 15.19
CA VAL A 9 41.17 -26.02 13.87
C VAL A 9 42.00 -26.90 12.95
N THR A 10 41.40 -27.39 11.87
CA THR A 10 42.14 -28.12 10.82
C THR A 10 42.76 -27.16 9.79
N SER A 11 43.76 -27.62 9.03
CA SER A 11 44.30 -26.88 7.87
C SER A 11 43.22 -26.57 6.83
N ARG A 12 42.29 -27.52 6.64
CA ARG A 12 41.13 -27.40 5.75
C ARG A 12 40.19 -26.28 6.18
N ASP A 13 39.91 -26.15 7.48
CA ASP A 13 39.08 -25.05 8.01
C ASP A 13 39.73 -23.68 7.80
N LYS A 14 41.06 -23.59 8.01
CA LYS A 14 41.82 -22.35 7.74
C LYS A 14 41.77 -21.97 6.26
N ALA A 15 41.88 -22.94 5.35
CA ALA A 15 41.80 -22.70 3.91
C ALA A 15 40.39 -22.29 3.48
N LEU A 16 39.36 -22.96 4.00
CA LEU A 16 37.96 -22.64 3.75
C LEU A 16 37.62 -21.22 4.21
N LEU A 17 37.98 -20.85 5.44
CA LEU A 17 37.74 -19.52 5.98
C LEU A 17 38.44 -18.44 5.15
N ARG A 18 39.71 -18.66 4.78
CA ARG A 18 40.45 -17.74 3.90
C ARG A 18 39.74 -17.54 2.56
N ASN A 19 39.25 -18.61 1.95
CA ASN A 19 38.52 -18.52 0.68
C ASN A 19 37.19 -17.75 0.83
N ILE A 20 36.42 -18.05 1.87
CA ILE A 20 35.17 -17.34 2.17
C ILE A 20 35.43 -15.86 2.37
N ASN A 21 36.40 -15.50 3.23
CA ASN A 21 36.74 -14.10 3.49
C ASN A 21 37.18 -13.39 2.20
N LYS A 22 37.99 -14.03 1.35
CA LYS A 22 38.40 -13.48 0.05
C LYS A 22 37.19 -13.21 -0.84
N LYS A 23 36.25 -14.15 -0.95
CA LYS A 23 35.02 -13.99 -1.74
C LYS A 23 34.11 -12.89 -1.17
N VAL A 24 33.96 -12.82 0.15
CA VAL A 24 33.16 -11.80 0.85
C VAL A 24 33.74 -10.42 0.56
N SER A 25 35.04 -10.22 0.74
CA SER A 25 35.74 -8.97 0.44
C SER A 25 35.58 -8.58 -1.03
N ALA A 26 35.76 -9.53 -1.96
CA ALA A 26 35.56 -9.27 -3.38
C ALA A 26 34.12 -8.83 -3.71
N LYS A 27 33.11 -9.46 -3.10
CA LYS A 27 31.70 -9.07 -3.27
C LYS A 27 31.43 -7.69 -2.65
N LYS A 28 31.97 -7.38 -1.47
CA LYS A 28 31.87 -6.04 -0.85
C LYS A 28 32.45 -4.96 -1.76
N SER A 29 33.67 -5.16 -2.27
CA SER A 29 34.30 -4.21 -3.20
C SER A 29 33.48 -4.06 -4.48
N ARG A 30 32.94 -5.14 -5.04
CA ARG A 30 32.07 -5.08 -6.22
C ARG A 30 30.81 -4.27 -5.96
N ILE A 31 30.16 -4.46 -4.81
CA ILE A 31 28.95 -3.71 -4.43
C ILE A 31 29.28 -2.24 -4.24
N LYS A 32 30.37 -1.92 -3.53
CA LYS A 32 30.84 -0.54 -3.33
C LYS A 32 31.15 0.14 -4.67
N ASN A 33 31.92 -0.50 -5.54
CA ASN A 33 32.34 0.09 -6.82
C ASN A 33 31.17 0.26 -7.79
N LYS A 34 30.25 -0.71 -7.84
CA LYS A 34 29.13 -0.68 -8.79
C LYS A 34 27.98 0.22 -8.33
N TYR A 35 27.72 0.27 -7.03
CA TYR A 35 26.51 0.88 -6.49
C TYR A 35 26.77 1.95 -5.43
N GLY A 36 28.02 2.20 -5.03
CA GLY A 36 28.36 3.15 -3.96
C GLY A 36 27.92 2.71 -2.56
N MET A 37 27.45 1.46 -2.39
CA MET A 37 26.88 0.97 -1.14
C MET A 37 27.93 0.27 -0.27
N PHE A 38 27.92 0.61 1.02
CA PHE A 38 28.69 -0.11 2.03
C PHE A 38 27.83 -1.23 2.63
N VAL A 39 28.37 -2.45 2.65
CA VAL A 39 27.70 -3.59 3.27
C VAL A 39 28.38 -3.90 4.60
N ASP A 40 27.58 -3.89 5.67
CA ASP A 40 28.01 -4.27 7.01
C ASP A 40 28.05 -5.81 7.15
N VAL A 41 29.04 -6.41 6.49
CA VAL A 41 29.39 -7.83 6.65
C VAL A 41 30.86 -7.89 7.04
N GLN A 42 31.13 -8.38 8.24
CA GLN A 42 32.49 -8.46 8.79
C GLN A 42 33.13 -9.82 8.51
N THR A 43 34.39 -9.78 8.07
CA THR A 43 35.21 -10.99 7.94
C THR A 43 35.83 -11.33 9.29
N LYS A 44 35.83 -12.61 9.67
CA LYS A 44 36.41 -13.07 10.93
C LYS A 44 37.70 -13.85 10.73
N SER A 45 38.61 -13.73 11.68
CA SER A 45 39.80 -14.56 11.80
C SER A 45 39.44 -15.91 12.43
N ILE A 46 40.28 -16.93 12.24
CA ILE A 46 40.03 -18.24 12.84
C ILE A 46 40.08 -18.20 14.38
N LYS A 47 40.77 -17.22 14.96
CA LYS A 47 40.90 -17.03 16.40
C LYS A 47 39.62 -16.46 17.03
N ASP A 48 38.72 -15.91 16.21
CA ASP A 48 37.49 -15.28 16.68
C ASP A 48 36.40 -16.30 17.02
N PHE A 49 36.60 -17.57 16.65
CA PHE A 49 35.66 -18.66 16.91
C PHE A 49 36.07 -19.44 18.15
N LYS A 50 35.18 -19.47 19.15
CA LYS A 50 35.36 -20.27 20.36
C LYS A 50 34.91 -21.71 20.14
N THR A 51 33.88 -21.91 19.32
CA THR A 51 33.24 -23.22 19.10
C THR A 51 33.07 -23.55 17.61
N ARG A 52 32.89 -24.84 17.29
CA ARG A 52 32.58 -25.32 15.92
C ARG A 52 31.23 -24.81 15.43
N ALA A 53 30.26 -24.68 16.33
CA ALA A 53 28.94 -24.14 16.02
C ALA A 53 29.01 -22.68 15.55
N GLU A 54 29.79 -21.84 16.24
CA GLU A 54 30.02 -20.44 15.82
C GLU A 54 30.67 -20.35 14.44
N PHE A 55 31.65 -21.21 14.16
CA PHE A 55 32.29 -21.28 12.84
C PHE A 55 31.29 -21.66 11.74
N ASN A 56 30.45 -22.67 11.98
CA ASN A 56 29.44 -23.10 11.02
C ASN A 56 28.38 -22.02 10.80
N ALA A 57 27.87 -21.40 11.87
CA ALA A 57 26.90 -20.30 11.77
C ALA A 57 27.47 -19.13 10.94
N TYR A 58 28.73 -18.76 11.18
CA TYR A 58 29.42 -17.75 10.37
C TYR A 58 29.55 -18.17 8.91
N ARG A 59 29.97 -19.41 8.65
CA ARG A 59 30.07 -19.96 7.30
C ARG A 59 28.73 -19.87 6.57
N ASP A 60 27.65 -20.25 7.23
CA ASP A 60 26.31 -20.27 6.65
C ASP A 60 25.79 -18.85 6.38
N GLN A 61 26.08 -17.91 7.30
CA GLN A 61 25.83 -16.47 7.09
C GLN A 61 26.60 -15.93 5.87
N MET A 62 27.90 -16.25 5.75
CA MET A 62 28.72 -15.79 4.62
C MET A 62 28.28 -16.44 3.31
N ASN A 63 27.89 -17.72 3.32
CA ASN A 63 27.35 -18.40 2.15
C ASN A 63 26.02 -17.78 1.72
N SER A 64 25.15 -17.40 2.66
CA SER A 64 23.94 -16.64 2.38
C SER A 64 24.25 -15.27 1.79
N PHE A 65 25.27 -14.57 2.31
CA PHE A 65 25.75 -13.32 1.72
C PHE A 65 26.27 -13.50 0.31
N LEU A 66 27.04 -14.55 0.05
CA LEU A 66 27.64 -14.83 -1.26
C LEU A 66 26.62 -15.34 -2.28
N ASN A 67 25.53 -15.96 -1.83
CA ASN A 67 24.49 -16.54 -2.67
C ASN A 67 23.97 -15.51 -3.72
N PRO A 68 24.05 -15.80 -5.02
CA PRO A 68 23.56 -14.92 -6.07
C PRO A 68 22.03 -14.79 -6.09
N HIS A 69 21.30 -15.67 -5.41
CA HIS A 69 19.84 -15.61 -5.30
C HIS A 69 19.35 -14.86 -4.05
N ASN A 70 20.24 -14.53 -3.11
CA ASN A 70 19.85 -13.73 -1.94
C ASN A 70 19.63 -12.27 -2.37
N GLN A 71 18.35 -11.88 -2.48
CA GLN A 71 17.96 -10.56 -2.95
C GLN A 71 18.29 -9.42 -1.97
N SER A 72 18.54 -9.75 -0.69
CA SER A 72 18.92 -8.77 0.34
C SER A 72 20.33 -8.20 0.11
N TYR A 73 21.17 -8.92 -0.66
CA TYR A 73 22.53 -8.50 -1.03
C TYR A 73 22.69 -8.31 -2.54
N GLN A 74 21.57 -8.18 -3.24
CA GLN A 74 21.53 -7.71 -4.61
C GLN A 74 20.93 -6.33 -4.63
N TYR A 75 21.45 -5.48 -5.49
CA TYR A 75 21.02 -4.09 -5.59
C TYR A 75 20.44 -3.84 -6.98
N HIS A 76 19.46 -2.95 -7.00
CA HIS A 76 18.87 -2.37 -8.19
C HIS A 76 19.11 -0.87 -8.15
N LYS A 77 19.58 -0.32 -9.27
CA LYS A 77 19.68 1.12 -9.46
C LYS A 77 18.47 1.55 -10.29
N THR A 78 17.61 2.37 -9.72
CA THR A 78 16.44 2.92 -10.42
C THR A 78 16.91 3.82 -11.57
N LYS A 79 16.02 4.09 -12.53
CA LYS A 79 16.29 5.06 -13.60
C LYS A 79 16.63 6.45 -13.06
N GLY A 80 15.99 6.86 -11.95
CA GLY A 80 16.25 8.13 -11.28
C GLY A 80 17.60 8.19 -10.54
N GLY A 81 18.23 7.04 -10.26
CA GLY A 81 19.56 6.96 -9.66
C GLY A 81 19.60 6.35 -8.25
N ALA A 82 18.46 6.17 -7.60
CA ALA A 82 18.37 5.56 -6.28
C ALA A 82 18.88 4.10 -6.32
N VAL A 83 19.66 3.72 -5.31
CA VAL A 83 20.14 2.35 -5.15
C VAL A 83 19.39 1.70 -4.00
N VAL A 84 18.67 0.62 -4.29
CA VAL A 84 17.88 -0.14 -3.32
C VAL A 84 18.23 -1.62 -3.42
N THR A 85 17.94 -2.40 -2.38
CA THR A 85 18.06 -3.85 -2.52
C THR A 85 16.99 -4.37 -3.47
N LYS A 86 17.27 -5.46 -4.20
CA LYS A 86 16.26 -6.10 -5.04
C LYS A 86 15.07 -6.60 -4.23
N LYS A 87 15.31 -7.00 -2.97
CA LYS A 87 14.25 -7.42 -2.04
C LYS A 87 13.25 -6.28 -1.83
N GLU A 88 13.72 -5.12 -1.36
CA GLU A 88 12.89 -3.92 -1.12
C GLU A 88 12.13 -3.51 -2.40
N TYR A 89 12.82 -3.47 -3.53
CA TYR A 89 12.22 -3.13 -4.82
C TYR A 89 11.08 -4.10 -5.17
N ASN A 90 11.34 -5.41 -5.12
CA ASN A 90 10.38 -6.44 -5.48
C ASN A 90 9.18 -6.48 -4.52
N GLU A 91 9.41 -6.33 -3.22
CA GLU A 91 8.35 -6.24 -2.20
C GLU A 91 7.44 -5.05 -2.48
N THR A 92 8.03 -3.88 -2.75
CA THR A 92 7.26 -2.66 -3.09
C THR A 92 6.46 -2.83 -4.39
N GLN A 93 7.05 -3.45 -5.43
CA GLN A 93 6.35 -3.73 -6.67
C GLN A 93 5.17 -4.71 -6.47
N ARG A 94 5.36 -5.75 -5.65
CA ARG A 94 4.29 -6.70 -5.31
C ARG A 94 3.17 -6.02 -4.53
N ALA A 95 3.51 -5.19 -3.54
CA ALA A 95 2.55 -4.40 -2.78
C ALA A 95 1.74 -3.50 -3.70
N LEU A 96 2.40 -2.74 -4.58
CA LEU A 96 1.73 -1.87 -5.55
C LEU A 96 0.78 -2.64 -6.48
N LYS A 97 1.23 -3.77 -7.03
CA LYS A 97 0.39 -4.64 -7.87
C LYS A 97 -0.83 -5.16 -7.12
N ARG A 98 -0.66 -5.59 -5.86
CA ARG A 98 -1.76 -6.05 -5.01
C ARG A 98 -2.77 -4.93 -4.76
N ILE A 99 -2.31 -3.73 -4.40
CA ILE A 99 -3.17 -2.56 -4.18
C ILE A 99 -3.97 -2.23 -5.43
N ASN A 100 -3.30 -2.16 -6.59
CA ASN A 100 -3.94 -1.85 -7.85
C ASN A 100 -4.96 -2.92 -8.28
N ARG A 101 -4.68 -4.20 -8.02
CA ARG A 101 -5.64 -5.29 -8.26
C ARG A 101 -6.92 -5.11 -7.44
N ILE A 102 -6.79 -4.77 -6.16
CA ILE A 102 -7.94 -4.52 -5.26
C ILE A 102 -8.73 -3.30 -5.76
N LYS A 103 -8.04 -2.19 -6.06
CA LYS A 103 -8.67 -0.99 -6.63
C LYS A 103 -9.41 -1.28 -7.94
N GLU A 104 -8.81 -2.09 -8.81
CA GLU A 104 -9.40 -2.48 -10.07
C GLU A 104 -10.65 -3.34 -9.88
N GLN A 105 -10.64 -4.27 -8.93
CA GLN A 105 -11.82 -5.07 -8.57
C GLN A 105 -12.97 -4.19 -8.10
N GLU A 106 -12.70 -3.25 -7.19
CA GLU A 106 -13.72 -2.34 -6.69
C GLU A 106 -14.23 -1.40 -7.79
N THR A 107 -13.34 -0.90 -8.65
CA THR A 107 -13.74 -0.12 -9.82
C THR A 107 -14.63 -0.93 -10.75
N LYS A 108 -14.27 -2.17 -11.08
CA LYS A 108 -15.08 -3.04 -11.96
C LYS A 108 -16.45 -3.34 -11.38
N ARG A 109 -16.55 -3.56 -10.06
CA ARG A 109 -17.81 -3.77 -9.35
C ARG A 109 -18.79 -2.62 -9.57
N LEU A 110 -18.28 -1.39 -9.56
CA LEU A 110 -19.08 -0.17 -9.67
C LEU A 110 -19.30 0.26 -11.13
N ARG A 111 -18.28 0.13 -11.97
CA ARG A 111 -18.22 0.74 -13.31
C ARG A 111 -19.39 0.35 -14.22
N ASN A 112 -19.83 -0.91 -14.15
CA ASN A 112 -20.88 -1.45 -15.02
C ASN A 112 -22.28 -1.28 -14.43
N LYS A 113 -22.42 -0.70 -13.23
CA LYS A 113 -23.73 -0.44 -12.64
C LYS A 113 -24.41 0.69 -13.40
N PRO A 114 -25.75 0.64 -13.56
CA PRO A 114 -26.50 1.74 -14.15
C PRO A 114 -26.31 2.99 -13.30
N PHE A 115 -26.07 4.13 -13.95
CA PHE A 115 -26.07 5.42 -13.28
C PHE A 115 -27.51 5.86 -13.05
N MET A 116 -27.84 6.30 -11.85
CA MET A 116 -29.21 6.55 -11.39
C MET A 116 -29.49 8.04 -11.28
N GLN A 117 -30.64 8.48 -11.80
CA GLN A 117 -31.20 9.79 -11.53
C GLN A 117 -32.45 9.62 -10.66
N GLY A 118 -32.29 9.84 -9.36
CA GLY A 118 -33.30 9.40 -8.40
C GLY A 118 -33.40 7.88 -8.40
N LYS A 119 -34.57 7.35 -8.77
CA LYS A 119 -34.85 5.90 -8.88
C LYS A 119 -34.74 5.33 -10.29
N LYS A 120 -34.59 6.17 -11.31
CA LYS A 120 -34.61 5.72 -12.69
C LYS A 120 -33.17 5.52 -13.19
N PRO A 121 -32.85 4.37 -13.80
CA PRO A 121 -31.58 4.22 -14.49
C PRO A 121 -31.54 5.20 -15.66
N THR A 122 -30.41 5.87 -15.81
CA THR A 122 -30.10 6.64 -17.00
C THR A 122 -29.54 5.70 -18.07
N GLN A 123 -29.34 6.22 -19.29
CA GLN A 123 -28.70 5.48 -20.37
C GLN A 123 -27.20 5.23 -20.15
N TYR A 124 -26.61 5.81 -19.12
CA TYR A 124 -25.19 5.72 -18.82
C TYR A 124 -24.92 4.74 -17.69
N THR A 125 -23.78 4.08 -17.75
CA THR A 125 -23.17 3.41 -16.61
C THR A 125 -22.43 4.41 -15.73
N VAL A 126 -22.16 4.00 -14.49
CA VAL A 126 -21.28 4.71 -13.55
C VAL A 126 -19.94 5.08 -14.20
N GLY A 127 -19.34 4.16 -14.98
CA GLY A 127 -18.06 4.40 -15.65
C GLY A 127 -18.11 5.42 -16.80
N GLU A 128 -19.22 5.45 -17.54
CA GLU A 128 -19.42 6.43 -18.61
C GLU A 128 -19.67 7.81 -18.02
N GLN A 129 -20.47 7.89 -16.96
CA GLN A 129 -20.72 9.13 -16.24
C GLN A 129 -19.44 9.72 -15.63
N GLU A 130 -18.56 8.88 -15.05
CA GLU A 130 -17.24 9.33 -14.56
C GLU A 130 -16.45 10.04 -15.66
N LYS A 131 -16.41 9.45 -16.86
CA LYS A 131 -15.64 10.00 -18.00
C LYS A 131 -16.23 11.30 -18.52
N LEU A 132 -17.56 11.41 -18.56
CA LEU A 132 -18.25 12.59 -19.09
C LEU A 132 -18.15 13.79 -18.13
N MET A 133 -18.29 13.55 -16.82
CA MET A 133 -18.43 14.63 -15.83
C MET A 133 -17.17 14.89 -15.00
N GLY A 134 -16.13 14.05 -15.11
CA GLY A 134 -14.87 14.24 -14.38
C GLY A 134 -15.02 14.12 -12.86
N ASP A 135 -15.87 13.20 -12.40
CA ASP A 135 -16.27 13.11 -11.00
C ASP A 135 -15.10 12.73 -10.07
N VAL A 136 -14.82 13.60 -9.10
CA VAL A 136 -13.71 13.47 -8.14
C VAL A 136 -13.87 12.26 -7.22
N ARG A 137 -15.10 11.76 -7.01
CA ARG A 137 -15.38 10.62 -6.12
C ARG A 137 -14.62 9.36 -6.53
N TYR A 138 -14.34 9.21 -7.82
CA TYR A 138 -13.66 8.02 -8.38
C TYR A 138 -12.14 8.07 -8.28
N LYS A 139 -11.56 9.23 -7.91
CA LYS A 139 -10.11 9.43 -7.86
C LYS A 139 -9.40 8.38 -7.00
N ASP A 140 -10.00 8.00 -5.88
CA ASP A 140 -9.40 7.07 -4.94
C ASP A 140 -9.44 5.60 -5.41
N ASN A 141 -10.32 5.30 -6.37
CA ASN A 141 -10.39 4.00 -7.04
C ASN A 141 -9.40 3.88 -8.21
N LYS A 142 -8.79 4.99 -8.65
CA LYS A 142 -7.81 4.95 -9.74
C LYS A 142 -6.55 4.18 -9.33
N PRO A 143 -5.98 3.35 -10.23
CA PRO A 143 -4.72 2.67 -9.99
C PRO A 143 -3.61 3.65 -9.65
N LEU A 144 -2.78 3.28 -8.67
CA LEU A 144 -1.60 4.04 -8.31
C LEU A 144 -0.54 3.91 -9.41
N LYS A 145 0.06 5.05 -9.77
CA LYS A 145 1.17 5.08 -10.72
C LYS A 145 2.40 4.45 -10.08
N ASN A 146 3.11 3.63 -10.85
CA ASN A 146 4.39 3.07 -10.43
C ASN A 146 5.48 4.15 -10.49
N LYS A 147 5.89 4.66 -9.33
CA LYS A 147 6.94 5.67 -9.20
C LYS A 147 8.30 5.09 -8.81
N ALA A 148 8.40 3.77 -8.62
CA ALA A 148 9.63 3.12 -8.11
C ALA A 148 10.89 3.46 -8.93
N GLU A 149 10.76 3.63 -10.25
CA GLU A 149 11.90 3.95 -11.11
C GLU A 149 12.31 5.43 -11.09
N GLN A 150 11.52 6.32 -10.50
CA GLN A 150 11.70 7.77 -10.60
C GLN A 150 12.56 8.35 -9.47
N PHE A 151 12.82 7.58 -8.41
CA PHE A 151 13.54 8.06 -7.23
C PHE A 151 15.03 8.27 -7.50
N LYS A 152 15.56 9.39 -7.01
CA LYS A 152 16.99 9.77 -7.13
C LYS A 152 17.83 9.24 -5.97
N ASP A 153 17.23 9.13 -4.79
CA ASP A 153 17.85 8.69 -3.56
C ASP A 153 17.08 7.51 -2.92
N ARG A 154 17.79 6.71 -2.12
CA ARG A 154 17.23 5.52 -1.45
C ARG A 154 16.19 5.92 -0.40
N GLU A 155 16.42 7.01 0.32
CA GLU A 155 15.60 7.40 1.46
C GLU A 155 14.18 7.76 1.03
N SER A 156 14.05 8.57 -0.03
CA SER A 156 12.77 8.89 -0.67
C SER A 156 12.05 7.65 -1.21
N PHE A 157 12.78 6.69 -1.77
CA PHE A 157 12.19 5.41 -2.19
C PHE A 157 11.59 4.66 -1.01
N ILE A 158 12.34 4.54 0.09
CA ILE A 158 11.92 3.82 1.30
C ILE A 158 10.74 4.54 1.96
N GLU A 159 10.77 5.86 2.05
CA GLU A 159 9.66 6.64 2.59
C GLU A 159 8.38 6.43 1.78
N TRP A 160 8.48 6.43 0.45
CA TRP A 160 7.35 6.12 -0.44
C TRP A 160 6.85 4.69 -0.26
N ALA A 161 7.75 3.71 -0.18
CA ALA A 161 7.40 2.31 0.05
C ALA A 161 6.68 2.13 1.41
N ASN A 162 7.18 2.76 2.46
CA ASN A 162 6.57 2.76 3.78
C ASN A 162 5.19 3.44 3.79
N LYS A 163 5.03 4.55 3.06
CA LYS A 163 3.73 5.22 2.87
C LYS A 163 2.73 4.30 2.14
N LEU A 164 3.18 3.58 1.11
CA LEU A 164 2.34 2.59 0.44
C LEU A 164 1.91 1.48 1.39
N GLU A 165 2.84 0.94 2.17
CA GLU A 165 2.50 -0.12 3.12
C GLU A 165 1.54 0.40 4.20
N LYS A 166 1.82 1.56 4.80
CA LYS A 166 1.00 2.15 5.87
C LYS A 166 -0.41 2.49 5.40
N ASN A 167 -0.54 3.16 4.26
CA ASN A 167 -1.84 3.65 3.79
C ASN A 167 -2.75 2.53 3.25
N TYR A 168 -2.16 1.41 2.84
CA TYR A 168 -2.87 0.30 2.21
C TYR A 168 -2.72 -1.01 2.98
N LYS A 169 -2.42 -0.93 4.29
CA LYS A 169 -2.30 -2.10 5.17
C LYS A 169 -3.67 -2.65 5.53
N GLY A 170 -3.77 -3.97 5.65
CA GLY A 170 -4.98 -4.63 6.15
C GLY A 170 -6.19 -4.37 5.25
N ASP A 171 -7.35 -4.14 5.87
CA ASP A 171 -8.61 -3.89 5.18
C ASP A 171 -8.88 -2.39 4.97
N TRP A 172 -7.96 -1.73 4.27
CA TRP A 172 -8.02 -0.29 4.02
C TRP A 172 -9.22 0.12 3.13
N ILE A 173 -9.75 -0.80 2.31
CA ILE A 173 -10.94 -0.54 1.49
C ILE A 173 -12.16 -0.40 2.39
N THR A 174 -12.38 -1.34 3.31
CA THR A 174 -13.49 -1.28 4.25
C THR A 174 -13.43 -0.01 5.08
N LYS A 175 -12.26 0.28 5.68
CA LYS A 175 -12.08 1.51 6.47
C LYS A 175 -12.36 2.78 5.65
N ARG A 176 -11.85 2.86 4.43
CA ARG A 176 -12.13 4.01 3.54
C ARG A 176 -13.63 4.13 3.22
N ASN A 177 -14.30 3.01 3.00
CA ASN A 177 -15.74 2.99 2.69
C ASN A 177 -16.57 3.40 3.93
N GLU A 178 -16.14 3.03 5.14
CA GLU A 178 -16.71 3.54 6.41
C GLU A 178 -16.50 5.06 6.51
N ASP A 179 -15.27 5.53 6.28
CA ASP A 179 -14.95 6.96 6.31
C ASP A 179 -15.83 7.75 5.32
N TYR A 180 -16.10 7.22 4.11
CA TYR A 180 -17.03 7.86 3.17
C TYR A 180 -18.47 7.92 3.69
N ARG A 181 -18.96 6.85 4.33
CA ARG A 181 -20.30 6.82 4.93
C ARG A 181 -20.42 7.84 6.05
N ASP A 182 -19.44 7.87 6.94
CA ASP A 182 -19.42 8.78 8.09
C ASP A 182 -19.31 10.24 7.65
N ASN A 183 -18.47 10.53 6.64
CA ASN A 183 -18.37 11.87 6.06
C ASN A 183 -19.65 12.29 5.35
N TYR A 184 -20.34 11.37 4.68
CA TYR A 184 -21.63 11.63 4.07
C TYR A 184 -22.69 12.01 5.13
N ILE A 185 -22.79 11.23 6.21
CA ILE A 185 -23.70 11.50 7.34
C ILE A 185 -23.39 12.86 7.97
N LYS A 186 -22.12 13.15 8.26
CA LYS A 186 -21.70 14.47 8.79
C LYS A 186 -22.08 15.61 7.83
N GLY A 187 -21.91 15.39 6.53
CA GLY A 187 -22.34 16.34 5.50
C GLY A 187 -23.84 16.63 5.59
N LEU A 188 -24.68 15.60 5.75
CA LEU A 188 -26.13 15.77 5.91
C LEU A 188 -26.46 16.61 7.14
N GLN A 189 -25.85 16.29 8.29
CA GLN A 189 -26.06 16.99 9.56
C GLN A 189 -25.66 18.47 9.48
N ASN A 190 -24.56 18.77 8.78
CA ASN A 190 -24.04 20.13 8.67
C ASN A 190 -24.82 21.01 7.67
N VAL A 191 -25.35 20.43 6.59
CA VAL A 191 -26.03 21.21 5.53
C VAL A 191 -27.52 21.36 5.79
N PHE A 192 -28.19 20.35 6.35
CA PHE A 192 -29.65 20.35 6.53
C PHE A 192 -30.07 20.63 7.97
N THR A 193 -29.44 21.64 8.59
CA THR A 193 -29.66 22.00 10.01
C THR A 193 -31.08 22.44 10.32
N ALA A 194 -31.83 22.91 9.32
CA ALA A 194 -33.25 23.25 9.46
C ALA A 194 -34.18 22.04 9.60
N HIS A 195 -33.68 20.80 9.37
CA HIS A 195 -34.49 19.57 9.37
C HIS A 195 -33.82 18.42 10.15
N PRO A 196 -33.51 18.61 11.45
CA PRO A 196 -32.70 17.65 12.21
C PRO A 196 -33.35 16.25 12.33
N GLU A 197 -34.67 16.18 12.51
CA GLU A 197 -35.40 14.91 12.64
C GLU A 197 -35.33 14.07 11.35
N ARG A 198 -35.48 14.72 10.19
CA ARG A 198 -35.39 14.09 8.87
C ARG A 198 -33.99 13.56 8.60
N VAL A 199 -32.97 14.34 8.96
CA VAL A 199 -31.57 13.91 8.85
C VAL A 199 -31.28 12.72 9.74
N GLU A 200 -31.80 12.69 10.97
CA GLU A 200 -31.57 11.58 11.90
C GLU A 200 -32.22 10.28 11.40
N MET A 201 -33.46 10.35 10.87
CA MET A 201 -34.08 9.18 10.23
C MET A 201 -33.21 8.66 9.06
N LEU A 202 -32.71 9.58 8.23
CA LEU A 202 -31.91 9.23 7.05
C LEU A 202 -30.57 8.60 7.46
N LYS A 203 -29.93 9.14 8.50
CA LYS A 203 -28.73 8.58 9.11
C LYS A 203 -28.98 7.14 9.58
N GLN A 204 -30.05 6.89 10.35
CA GLN A 204 -30.39 5.54 10.82
C GLN A 204 -30.60 4.57 9.65
N HIS A 205 -31.20 5.03 8.56
CA HIS A 205 -31.35 4.22 7.36
C HIS A 205 -30.01 3.90 6.71
N ILE A 206 -29.13 4.90 6.55
CA ILE A 206 -27.77 4.73 6.00
C ILE A 206 -26.91 3.79 6.85
N GLU A 207 -27.01 3.87 8.18
CA GLU A 207 -26.26 3.01 9.10
C GLU A 207 -26.69 1.53 9.03
N ARG A 208 -27.95 1.26 8.65
CA ARG A 208 -28.46 -0.10 8.40
C ARG A 208 -27.99 -0.69 7.08
N LEU A 209 -27.56 0.14 6.12
CA LEU A 209 -27.01 -0.35 4.86
C LEU A 209 -25.65 -1.01 5.08
N THR A 210 -25.42 -2.11 4.37
CA THR A 210 -24.08 -2.67 4.26
C THR A 210 -23.17 -1.69 3.50
N LEU A 211 -21.87 -1.69 3.79
CA LEU A 211 -20.92 -0.82 3.08
C LEU A 211 -20.98 -1.01 1.54
N PRO A 212 -21.08 -2.23 0.99
CA PRO A 212 -21.23 -2.42 -0.45
C PRO A 212 -22.47 -1.73 -1.04
N GLN A 213 -23.61 -1.77 -0.34
CA GLN A 213 -24.85 -1.09 -0.75
C GLN A 213 -24.71 0.43 -0.69
N PHE A 214 -24.16 0.95 0.41
CA PHE A 214 -23.90 2.38 0.56
C PHE A 214 -22.96 2.88 -0.55
N MET A 215 -21.87 2.18 -0.84
CA MET A 215 -20.93 2.58 -1.88
C MET A 215 -21.55 2.51 -3.28
N GLU A 216 -22.41 1.53 -3.56
CA GLU A 216 -23.16 1.47 -4.82
C GLU A 216 -24.07 2.69 -4.98
N PHE A 217 -24.83 3.05 -3.96
CA PHE A 217 -25.59 4.31 -3.93
C PHE A 217 -24.68 5.54 -4.15
N TYR A 218 -23.60 5.64 -3.38
CA TYR A 218 -22.72 6.80 -3.34
C TYR A 218 -22.12 7.11 -4.72
N TYR A 219 -21.79 6.08 -5.49
CA TYR A 219 -21.23 6.23 -6.83
C TYR A 219 -22.32 6.32 -7.92
N SER A 220 -23.41 5.58 -7.80
CA SER A 220 -24.47 5.56 -8.82
C SER A 220 -25.36 6.80 -8.85
N ASN A 221 -25.32 7.67 -7.83
CA ASN A 221 -26.24 8.80 -7.75
C ASN A 221 -25.54 10.16 -7.58
N THR A 222 -25.82 11.14 -8.44
CA THR A 222 -25.34 12.53 -8.30
C THR A 222 -26.12 13.34 -7.27
N ILE A 223 -27.34 12.91 -6.92
CA ILE A 223 -28.15 13.58 -5.88
C ILE A 223 -27.44 13.50 -4.53
N GLY A 224 -26.61 12.47 -4.32
CA GLY A 224 -25.78 12.31 -3.12
C GLY A 224 -24.66 13.35 -2.96
N ASN A 225 -24.38 14.22 -3.92
CA ASN A 225 -23.41 15.30 -3.64
C ASN A 225 -24.06 16.34 -2.69
N ILE A 226 -23.45 16.51 -1.52
CA ILE A 226 -23.86 17.45 -0.47
C ILE A 226 -22.99 18.69 -0.59
N GLY A 227 -23.53 19.73 -1.24
CA GLY A 227 -22.94 21.06 -1.29
C GLY A 227 -23.57 22.00 -0.26
N TYR A 228 -22.97 23.17 -0.03
CA TYR A 228 -23.57 24.19 0.82
C TYR A 228 -24.84 24.77 0.18
N ILE A 229 -25.93 24.90 0.96
CA ILE A 229 -27.22 25.40 0.49
C ILE A 229 -27.66 26.54 1.41
N TYR A 230 -27.73 27.75 0.85
CA TYR A 230 -28.02 28.97 1.61
C TYR A 230 -29.50 29.11 1.99
N LEU A 231 -30.42 28.66 1.12
CA LEU A 231 -31.85 28.85 1.33
C LEU A 231 -32.48 27.61 2.00
N PRO A 232 -33.24 27.75 3.11
CA PRO A 232 -33.92 26.63 3.77
C PRO A 232 -34.90 25.87 2.86
N THR A 233 -35.55 26.56 1.92
CA THR A 233 -36.45 25.95 0.93
C THR A 233 -35.70 25.00 -0.01
N ASP A 234 -34.48 25.38 -0.42
CA ASP A 234 -33.62 24.55 -1.26
C ASP A 234 -33.04 23.37 -0.47
N GLN A 235 -32.78 23.57 0.83
CA GLN A 235 -32.40 22.49 1.75
C GLN A 235 -33.51 21.44 1.82
N SER A 236 -34.77 21.86 2.05
CA SER A 236 -35.94 20.97 2.04
C SER A 236 -36.07 20.17 0.75
N ALA A 237 -36.01 20.84 -0.41
CA ALA A 237 -36.19 20.19 -1.72
C ALA A 237 -35.06 19.21 -2.05
N LYS A 238 -33.81 19.55 -1.68
CA LYS A 238 -32.67 18.66 -1.86
C LYS A 238 -32.74 17.46 -0.90
N LEU A 239 -33.09 17.68 0.37
CA LEU A 239 -33.24 16.62 1.35
C LEU A 239 -34.33 15.63 0.93
N GLU A 240 -35.47 16.12 0.47
CA GLU A 240 -36.54 15.27 -0.06
C GLU A 240 -36.08 14.42 -1.24
N ARG A 241 -35.29 15.00 -2.16
CA ARG A 241 -34.70 14.25 -3.27
C ARG A 241 -33.73 13.17 -2.78
N ILE A 242 -32.96 13.41 -1.73
CA ILE A 242 -32.05 12.41 -1.14
C ILE A 242 -32.86 11.29 -0.48
N GLU A 243 -33.84 11.64 0.36
CA GLU A 243 -34.72 10.70 1.05
C GLU A 243 -35.45 9.76 0.08
N ARG A 244 -35.98 10.30 -1.03
CA ARG A 244 -36.65 9.50 -2.06
C ARG A 244 -35.75 8.43 -2.68
N VAL A 245 -34.43 8.57 -2.63
CA VAL A 245 -33.49 7.56 -3.15
C VAL A 245 -33.14 6.52 -2.10
N PHE A 246 -33.14 6.89 -0.81
CA PHE A 246 -32.83 5.94 0.26
C PHE A 246 -34.03 5.11 0.71
N TYR A 247 -35.22 5.71 0.84
CA TYR A 247 -36.39 5.05 1.45
C TYR A 247 -37.24 4.18 0.52
N THR A 248 -36.78 3.94 -0.72
CA THR A 248 -37.56 3.19 -1.72
C THR A 248 -36.68 2.57 -2.77
#